data_AF-A0A7J8CG80-F1
#
_entry.id   AF-A0A7J8CG80-F1
#
_cell.length_a   1.000
_cell.length_b   1.000
_cell.length_c   1.000
_cell.angle_alpha   90.00
_cell.angle_beta   90.00
_cell.angle_gamma   90.00
#
_symmetry.space_group_name_H-M   'P 1'
#
loop_
_entity.id
_entity.type
_entity.pdbx_description
1 polymer ?
#
loop_
_entity_poly.entity_id
_entity_poly.type
_entity_poly.pdbx_seq_one_letter_code
_entity_poly.pdbx_strand_id
1 'polypeptide(L)'
;MAQLEELWRKMEFMTNAVLREARREGAPTEQRQEIAAAVLASLATRQNLRQEWRTRCQSRIAHTLPADQKPECRPHWEKEDASMPLPFDLTDVVSDLRSLLVDARA
;
A
#
# COMPACT_ATOMS: atom_id res chain seq x y z
N MET A 1 -19.04 2.25 -9.46
CA MET A 1 -17.89 2.04 -8.57
C MET A 1 -17.19 0.69 -8.75
N ALA A 2 -17.93 -0.42 -8.94
CA ALA A 2 -17.33 -1.77 -9.08
C ALA A 2 -16.21 -1.90 -10.12
N GLN A 3 -16.36 -1.32 -11.31
CA GLN A 3 -15.32 -1.36 -12.35
C GLN A 3 -14.01 -0.68 -11.92
N LEU A 4 -14.11 0.45 -11.21
CA LEU A 4 -12.92 1.15 -10.69
C LEU A 4 -12.23 0.31 -9.61
N GLU A 5 -13.00 -0.37 -8.76
CA GLU A 5 -12.47 -1.26 -7.73
C GLU A 5 -11.78 -2.49 -8.35
N GLU A 6 -12.32 -3.04 -9.44
CA GLU A 6 -11.66 -4.15 -10.16
C GLU A 6 -10.33 -3.71 -10.78
N LEU A 7 -10.31 -2.55 -11.44
CA LEU A 7 -9.08 -1.98 -12.01
C LEU A 7 -8.07 -1.65 -10.91
N TRP A 8 -8.52 -1.05 -9.81
CA TRP A 8 -7.69 -0.79 -8.63
C TRP A 8 -7.09 -2.07 -8.06
N ARG A 9 -7.86 -3.15 -7.97
CA ARG A 9 -7.35 -4.45 -7.49
C ARG A 9 -6.23 -4.96 -8.40
N LYS A 10 -6.36 -4.84 -9.73
CA LYS A 10 -5.28 -5.17 -10.68
C LYS A 10 -4.03 -4.32 -10.43
N MET A 11 -4.19 -3.04 -10.06
CA MET A 11 -3.06 -2.17 -9.68
C MET A 11 -2.35 -2.60 -8.39
N GLU A 12 -3.04 -3.20 -7.43
CA GLU A 12 -2.39 -3.81 -6.25
C GLU A 12 -1.51 -5.00 -6.65
N PHE A 13 -1.96 -5.85 -7.59
CA PHE A 13 -1.13 -6.93 -8.15
C PHE A 13 0.09 -6.41 -8.91
N MET A 14 -0.07 -5.34 -9.70
CA MET A 14 1.07 -4.69 -10.37
C MET A 14 2.07 -4.13 -9.36
N THR A 15 1.58 -3.50 -8.29
CA THR A 15 2.44 -3.00 -7.20
C THR A 15 3.23 -4.15 -6.58
N ASN A 16 2.59 -5.29 -6.31
CA ASN A 16 3.28 -6.48 -5.79
C ASN A 16 4.36 -7.01 -6.73
N ALA A 17 4.08 -7.04 -8.04
CA ALA A 17 5.07 -7.46 -9.04
C ALA A 17 6.32 -6.55 -9.02
N VAL A 18 6.12 -5.23 -8.96
CA VAL A 18 7.23 -4.26 -8.86
C VAL A 18 8.02 -4.44 -7.56
N LEU A 19 7.35 -4.67 -6.43
CA LEU A 19 8.01 -4.92 -5.15
C LEU A 19 8.85 -6.20 -5.15
N ARG A 20 8.37 -7.26 -5.83
CA ARG A 20 9.14 -8.49 -6.02
C ARG A 20 10.39 -8.25 -6.84
N GLU A 21 10.30 -7.47 -7.91
CA GLU A 21 11.46 -7.13 -8.75
C GLU A 21 12.48 -6.27 -7.97
N ALA A 22 12.02 -5.30 -7.18
CA ALA A 22 12.89 -4.51 -6.31
C ALA A 22 13.65 -5.37 -5.27
N ARG A 23 13.08 -6.51 -4.87
CA ARG A 23 13.65 -7.45 -3.90
C ARG A 23 14.32 -8.67 -4.54
N ARG A 24 14.37 -8.75 -5.87
CA ARG A 24 14.83 -9.96 -6.57
C ARG A 24 16.32 -10.21 -6.30
N GLU A 25 16.60 -11.27 -5.55
CA GLU A 25 17.97 -11.74 -5.33
C GLU A 25 18.65 -12.07 -6.67
N GLY A 26 19.92 -11.68 -6.81
CA GLY A 26 20.68 -11.83 -8.06
C GLY A 26 20.51 -10.71 -9.10
N ALA A 27 19.58 -9.76 -8.90
CA ALA A 27 19.54 -8.55 -9.73
C ALA A 27 20.63 -7.54 -9.29
N PRO A 28 21.17 -6.73 -10.23
CA PRO A 28 22.11 -5.65 -9.89
C PRO A 28 21.53 -4.74 -8.81
N THR A 29 22.34 -4.42 -7.80
CA THR A 29 21.93 -3.57 -6.67
C THR A 29 21.45 -2.20 -7.14
N GLU A 30 22.13 -1.58 -8.11
CA GLU A 30 21.73 -0.30 -8.70
C GLU A 30 20.32 -0.35 -9.30
N GLN A 31 20.01 -1.41 -10.08
CA GLN A 31 18.68 -1.59 -10.68
C GLN A 31 17.60 -1.76 -9.61
N ARG A 32 17.87 -2.56 -8.57
CA ARG A 32 16.94 -2.75 -7.44
C ARG A 32 16.66 -1.43 -6.72
N GLN A 33 17.70 -0.62 -6.53
CA GLN A 33 17.62 0.68 -5.88
C GLN A 33 16.89 1.71 -6.73
N GLU A 34 17.13 1.72 -8.05
CA GLU A 34 16.40 2.59 -8.98
C GLU A 34 14.90 2.31 -8.94
N ILE A 35 14.51 1.03 -8.97
CA ILE A 35 13.11 0.62 -8.85
C ILE A 35 12.54 1.05 -7.50
N ALA A 36 13.25 0.78 -6.40
CA ALA A 36 12.81 1.16 -5.05
C ALA A 36 12.61 2.69 -4.94
N ALA A 37 13.56 3.48 -5.45
CA ALA A 37 13.49 4.94 -5.43
C ALA A 37 12.31 5.47 -6.24
N ALA A 38 12.05 4.88 -7.42
CA ALA A 38 10.96 5.29 -8.30
C ALA A 38 9.56 5.13 -7.67
N VAL A 39 9.37 4.12 -6.81
CA VAL A 39 8.05 3.82 -6.22
C VAL A 39 7.87 4.29 -4.78
N LEU A 40 8.97 4.55 -4.04
CA LEU A 40 8.92 4.81 -2.61
C LEU A 40 8.01 5.98 -2.25
N ALA A 41 8.10 7.10 -2.97
CA ALA A 41 7.28 8.29 -2.70
C ALA A 41 5.78 7.97 -2.81
N SER A 42 5.38 7.28 -3.88
CA SER A 42 3.99 6.90 -4.11
C SER A 42 3.45 5.93 -3.05
N LEU A 43 4.26 4.97 -2.60
CA LEU A 43 3.85 4.02 -1.56
C LEU A 43 3.78 4.66 -0.17
N ALA A 44 4.70 5.58 0.15
CA ALA A 44 4.63 6.34 1.39
C ALA A 44 3.39 7.23 1.44
N THR A 45 3.07 7.93 0.35
CA THR A 45 1.83 8.71 0.24
C THR A 45 0.60 7.81 0.35
N ARG A 46 0.60 6.64 -0.31
CA ARG A 46 -0.49 5.67 -0.21
C ARG A 46 -0.72 5.21 1.23
N GLN A 47 0.35 4.91 1.97
CA GLN A 47 0.25 4.53 3.39
C GLN A 47 -0.37 5.63 4.23
N ASN A 48 0.12 6.87 4.09
CA ASN A 48 -0.38 8.01 4.85
C ASN A 48 -1.87 8.26 4.58
N LEU A 49 -2.28 8.24 3.31
CA LEU A 49 -3.67 8.44 2.92
C LEU A 49 -4.56 7.29 3.41
N ARG A 50 -4.11 6.03 3.36
CA ARG A 50 -4.87 4.89 3.92
C ARG A 50 -5.16 5.10 5.41
N GLN A 51 -4.17 5.54 6.20
CA GLN A 51 -4.34 5.81 7.62
C GLN A 51 -5.26 7.02 7.89
N GLU A 52 -5.12 8.09 7.11
CA GLU A 52 -5.98 9.27 7.20
C GLU A 52 -7.45 8.89 6.94
N TRP A 53 -7.71 8.19 5.84
CA TRP A 53 -9.06 7.75 5.47
C TRP A 53 -9.66 6.79 6.48
N ARG A 54 -8.86 5.81 6.96
CA ARG A 54 -9.30 4.89 8.02
C ARG A 54 -9.70 5.66 9.28
N THR A 55 -8.87 6.61 9.73
CA THR A 55 -9.14 7.45 10.91
C THR A 55 -10.40 8.28 10.71
N ARG A 56 -10.59 8.85 9.52
CA ARG A 56 -11.78 9.66 9.19
C ARG A 56 -13.06 8.82 9.22
N CYS A 57 -13.04 7.62 8.63
CA CYS A 57 -14.16 6.69 8.64
C CYS A 57 -14.52 6.20 10.06
N GLN A 58 -13.54 6.11 10.96
CA GLN A 58 -13.71 5.67 12.35
C GLN A 58 -13.80 6.82 13.37
N SER A 59 -13.98 8.05 12.90
CA SER A 59 -14.08 9.21 13.78
C SER A 59 -15.33 9.14 14.66
N ARG A 60 -15.29 9.77 15.85
CA ARG A 60 -16.43 9.77 16.77
C ARG A 60 -17.72 10.28 16.12
N ILE A 61 -17.61 11.30 15.26
CA ILE A 61 -18.75 11.87 14.53
C ILE A 61 -19.28 10.91 13.45
N ALA A 62 -18.41 10.15 12.78
CA ALA A 62 -18.84 9.13 11.81
C ALA A 62 -19.69 8.04 12.48
N HIS A 63 -19.37 7.67 13.73
CA HIS A 63 -20.11 6.66 14.48
C HIS A 63 -21.50 7.11 14.95
N THR A 64 -21.75 8.43 15.04
CA THR A 64 -23.08 8.95 15.41
C THR A 64 -24.05 9.05 14.24
N LEU A 65 -23.58 8.81 13.01
CA LEU A 65 -24.42 8.90 11.82
C LEU A 65 -25.44 7.74 11.77
N PRO A 66 -26.63 7.98 11.16
CA PRO A 66 -27.59 6.94 10.83
C PRO A 66 -26.97 5.81 10.02
N ALA A 67 -27.53 4.60 10.13
CA ALA A 67 -26.96 3.39 9.53
C ALA A 67 -26.77 3.49 7.99
N ASP A 68 -27.69 4.15 7.30
CA ASP A 68 -27.68 4.43 5.87
C ASP A 68 -26.65 5.49 5.44
N GLN A 69 -26.06 6.20 6.40
CA GLN A 69 -25.07 7.26 6.18
C GLN A 69 -23.70 6.94 6.79
N LYS A 70 -23.55 5.76 7.41
CA LYS A 70 -22.27 5.37 8.00
C LYS A 70 -21.20 5.28 6.91
N PRO A 71 -20.06 5.96 7.06
CA PRO A 71 -18.99 5.87 6.09
C PRO A 71 -18.43 4.45 6.08
N GLU A 72 -18.36 3.86 4.88
CA GLU A 72 -17.71 2.58 4.66
C GLU A 72 -16.24 2.84 4.31
N CYS A 73 -15.32 2.28 5.09
CA CYS A 73 -13.89 2.32 4.75
C CYS A 73 -13.60 1.28 3.67
N ARG A 74 -13.94 1.61 2.41
CA ARG A 74 -13.82 0.69 1.27
C ARG A 74 -12.86 1.26 0.21
N PRO A 75 -11.95 0.44 -0.36
CA PRO A 75 -11.68 -0.96 -0.01
C PRO A 75 -10.85 -1.12 1.28
N HIS A 76 -11.13 -2.17 2.06
CA HIS A 76 -10.37 -2.57 3.26
C HIS A 76 -10.32 -4.11 3.32
N TRP A 77 -9.21 -4.66 3.81
CA TRP A 77 -9.03 -6.09 3.99
C TRP A 77 -8.10 -6.36 5.19
N GLU A 78 -8.27 -7.52 5.79
CA GLU A 78 -7.43 -7.99 6.90
C GLU A 78 -6.12 -8.60 6.38
N LYS A 79 -5.14 -8.76 7.28
CA LYS A 79 -3.82 -9.28 6.93
C LYS A 79 -3.87 -10.71 6.37
N GLU A 80 -4.87 -11.48 6.78
CA GLU A 80 -5.08 -12.87 6.39
C GLU A 80 -5.86 -13.04 5.09
N ASP A 81 -6.31 -11.95 4.45
CA ASP A 81 -7.07 -12.01 3.20
C ASP A 81 -6.17 -12.46 2.03
N ALA A 82 -6.23 -13.76 1.71
CA ALA A 82 -5.48 -14.38 0.63
C ALA A 82 -5.86 -13.87 -0.78
N SER A 83 -6.98 -13.16 -0.91
CA SER A 83 -7.42 -12.60 -2.19
C SER A 83 -6.65 -11.32 -2.57
N MET A 84 -5.93 -10.73 -1.63
CA MET A 84 -5.18 -9.49 -1.80
C MET A 84 -3.67 -9.77 -1.81
N PRO A 85 -2.91 -9.24 -2.79
CA PRO A 85 -1.50 -9.55 -2.96
C PRO A 85 -0.57 -8.77 -2.02
N LEU A 86 -1.09 -7.72 -1.38
CA LEU A 86 -0.37 -6.83 -0.47
C LEU A 86 -1.20 -6.59 0.78
N PRO A 87 -0.57 -6.32 1.94
CA PRO A 87 -1.30 -5.89 3.12
C PRO A 87 -1.94 -4.51 2.88
N PHE A 88 -3.03 -4.25 3.61
CA PHE A 88 -3.62 -2.91 3.64
C PHE A 88 -2.64 -1.91 4.27
N ASP A 89 -2.00 -2.30 5.37
CA ASP A 89 -0.93 -1.52 6.01
C ASP A 89 0.41 -1.76 5.30
N LEU A 90 0.95 -0.71 4.69
CA LEU A 90 2.20 -0.73 3.95
C LEU A 90 3.41 -0.27 4.77
N THR A 91 3.27 -0.09 6.09
CA THR A 91 4.37 0.41 6.96
C THR A 91 5.66 -0.39 6.78
N ASP A 92 5.57 -1.72 6.89
CA ASP A 92 6.74 -2.60 6.74
C ASP A 92 7.28 -2.55 5.30
N VAL A 93 6.41 -2.55 4.30
CA VAL A 93 6.80 -2.45 2.89
C VAL A 93 7.60 -1.17 2.61
N VAL A 94 7.14 -0.03 3.13
CA VAL A 94 7.80 1.27 2.98
C VAL A 94 9.13 1.28 3.75
N SER A 95 9.19 0.66 4.93
CA SER A 95 10.41 0.52 5.72
C SER A 95 11.47 -0.29 4.97
N ASP A 96 11.09 -1.48 4.45
CA ASP A 96 11.98 -2.35 3.68
C ASP A 96 12.57 -1.63 2.46
N LEU A 97 11.73 -0.89 1.71
CA LEU A 97 12.19 -0.11 0.56
C LEU A 97 13.18 0.99 0.94
N ARG A 98 13.00 1.63 2.09
CA ARG A 98 13.97 2.61 2.60
C ARG A 98 15.30 1.95 2.95
N SER A 99 15.28 0.79 3.58
CA SER A 99 16.50 0.04 3.90
C SER A 99 17.32 -0.29 2.65
N LEU A 100 16.67 -0.75 1.57
CA LEU A 100 17.33 -1.03 0.29
C LEU A 100 18.09 0.18 -0.29
N LEU A 101 17.62 1.39 -0.03
CA LEU A 101 18.25 2.63 -0.50
C LEU A 101 19.37 3.12 0.43
N VAL A 102 19.35 2.73 1.71
CA VAL A 102 20.40 3.08 2.68
C VAL A 102 21.62 2.18 2.51
N ASP A 103 21.42 0.90 2.23
CA ASP A 103 22.50 -0.07 1.98
C ASP A 103 23.39 0.29 0.77
N ALA A 104 22.98 1.26 -0.07
CA ALA A 104 23.76 1.83 -1.18
C ALA A 104 24.89 2.78 -0.73
N ARG A 105 24.76 3.35 0.47
CA ARG A 105 25.58 4.47 0.96
C ARG A 105 26.68 4.03 1.94
N ALA A 106 26.78 2.73 2.22
CA ALA A 106 27.80 2.12 3.06
C ALA A 106 28.80 1.35 2.19
#